data_AF-A0A9D2LPY2-F1
#
_entry.id   AF-A0A9D2LPY2-F1
#
_cell.length_a   1.000
_cell.length_b   1.000
_cell.length_c   1.000
_cell.angle_alpha   90.00
_cell.angle_beta   90.00
_cell.angle_gamma   90.00
#
_symmetry.space_group_name_H-M   'P 1'
#
loop_
_entity.id
_entity.type
_entity.pdbx_description
1 polymer ?
#
loop_
_entity_poly.entity_id
_entity_poly.type
_entity_poly.pdbx_seq_one_letter_code
_entity_poly.pdbx_strand_id
1 'polypeptide(L)'
;MKQRKRRIWFCSLAAVILVGVSAVGVLHASALTTEKLSGMEETSRISRVEKLSTQQLIGLLNGDKSVRANDLSMANEGLYTVAAQLLERKDSISNTELLGQITDPSNQIQTRSILMDLYAIKNENTPKAELKELLVSQGGQLPAELKVKAITDAVFTEEDIPLLKSYVEEEDEIVAFHGLKKLSTVNLSEAAAVSDGILSTYPVQPSQKISAAQKVKSKFYVNNPNASGKKEFIALCVQIAEENPQDTILRDSSTFALSALRDYSAVEAIVNSPVLDRISKVAAVNENFMTLWDVLKESPSEQDIAFVITCMEIHPIKDLADDLERALETVKDRAVQSRGHAVVEKMRGPEGIEANDKWVS
;
A
#
# COMPACT_ATOMS: atom_id res chain seq x y z
N MET A 1 -38.77 -13.23 -4.33
CA MET A 1 -39.39 -12.31 -3.34
C MET A 1 -38.88 -12.67 -1.95
N LYS A 2 -38.51 -11.67 -1.15
CA LYS A 2 -37.96 -11.69 0.23
C LYS A 2 -36.43 -11.78 0.35
N GLN A 3 -35.85 -10.59 0.25
CA GLN A 3 -34.62 -10.12 0.91
C GLN A 3 -34.63 -10.40 2.43
N ARG A 4 -33.44 -10.68 2.99
CA ARG A 4 -32.95 -10.45 4.38
C ARG A 4 -31.74 -11.40 4.57
N LYS A 5 -30.56 -11.04 5.09
CA LYS A 5 -30.03 -9.90 5.85
C LYS A 5 -28.52 -9.87 5.57
N ARG A 6 -27.97 -8.71 5.17
CA ARG A 6 -26.54 -8.41 5.32
C ARG A 6 -26.28 -8.17 6.81
N ARG A 7 -25.35 -8.92 7.41
CA ARG A 7 -24.84 -8.66 8.75
C ARG A 7 -23.51 -7.92 8.62
N ILE A 8 -23.49 -6.79 9.33
CA ILE A 8 -22.39 -5.89 9.61
C ILE A 8 -21.30 -6.66 10.35
N TRP A 9 -20.04 -6.49 9.93
CA TRP A 9 -18.87 -6.74 10.76
C TRP A 9 -18.02 -5.47 10.77
N PHE A 10 -18.03 -4.81 11.93
CA PHE A 10 -17.08 -3.80 12.35
C PHE A 10 -15.99 -4.50 13.19
N CYS A 11 -14.83 -3.83 13.30
CA CYS A 11 -13.66 -4.11 14.14
C CYS A 11 -12.49 -4.84 13.46
N SER A 12 -11.50 -4.07 12.99
CA SER A 12 -10.25 -3.90 13.75
C SER A 12 -9.40 -2.77 13.15
N LEU A 13 -9.23 -1.73 13.94
CA LEU A 13 -8.38 -0.56 13.73
C LEU A 13 -7.24 -0.68 14.73
N ALA A 14 -6.00 -0.92 14.27
CA ALA A 14 -4.76 -0.42 14.88
C ALA A 14 -3.53 -0.90 14.10
N ALA A 15 -2.60 0.03 13.86
CA ALA A 15 -1.21 -0.14 13.46
C ALA A 15 -0.89 -0.35 11.96
N VAL A 16 -1.08 0.71 11.16
CA VAL A 16 -0.07 1.17 10.19
C VAL A 16 -0.07 2.70 10.20
N ILE A 17 0.81 3.29 11.01
CA ILE A 17 1.25 4.68 10.81
C ILE A 17 2.63 4.58 10.22
N LEU A 18 2.73 4.69 8.89
CA LEU A 18 3.79 5.40 8.16
C LEU A 18 3.55 5.23 6.66
N VAL A 19 3.45 6.38 5.98
CA VAL A 19 3.37 6.57 4.51
C VAL A 19 2.05 6.12 3.87
N GLY A 20 1.08 7.04 3.82
CA GLY A 20 -0.16 6.81 3.07
C GLY A 20 -1.25 7.86 3.28
N VAL A 21 -0.95 9.16 3.13
CA VAL A 21 -2.00 10.16 2.96
C VAL A 21 -2.46 10.13 1.49
N SER A 22 -3.24 9.11 1.14
CA SER A 22 -3.85 8.99 -0.20
C SER A 22 -5.32 8.58 -0.07
N ALA A 23 -6.21 9.39 -0.63
CA ALA A 23 -7.64 9.16 -0.86
C ALA A 23 -8.58 9.00 0.37
N VAL A 24 -8.08 8.73 1.58
CA VAL A 24 -8.93 8.46 2.76
C VAL A 24 -9.67 9.71 3.25
N GLY A 25 -9.10 10.91 3.11
CA GLY A 25 -9.64 12.14 3.71
C GLY A 25 -10.99 12.62 3.13
N VAL A 26 -11.20 12.52 1.81
CA VAL A 26 -12.44 13.00 1.16
C VAL A 26 -13.56 11.97 1.26
N LEU A 27 -13.25 10.67 1.14
CA LEU A 27 -14.23 9.60 1.34
C LEU A 27 -14.66 9.49 2.82
N HIS A 28 -13.74 9.66 3.78
CA HIS A 28 -14.13 9.75 5.20
C HIS A 28 -14.97 11.00 5.50
N ALA A 29 -14.75 12.12 4.82
CA ALA A 29 -15.59 13.31 4.98
C ALA A 29 -17.05 13.02 4.60
N SER A 30 -17.29 12.26 3.53
CA SER A 30 -18.64 11.85 3.10
C SER A 30 -19.32 10.82 4.02
N ALA A 31 -18.54 9.94 4.67
CA ALA A 31 -19.07 8.96 5.62
C ALA A 31 -19.35 9.59 7.00
N LEU A 32 -18.51 10.55 7.44
CA LEU A 32 -18.68 11.29 8.69
C LEU A 32 -19.87 12.25 8.66
N THR A 33 -20.22 12.82 7.50
CA THR A 33 -21.41 13.69 7.37
C THR A 33 -22.72 12.94 7.56
N THR A 34 -22.78 11.64 7.25
CA THR A 34 -24.02 10.85 7.40
C THR A 34 -24.25 10.29 8.80
N GLU A 35 -23.22 10.07 9.63
CA GLU A 35 -23.39 9.28 10.86
C GLU A 35 -23.29 10.08 12.18
N LYS A 36 -22.85 11.36 12.16
CA LYS A 36 -22.51 12.05 13.43
C LYS A 36 -22.99 13.49 13.65
N LEU A 37 -24.03 13.96 12.96
CA LEU A 37 -24.41 15.38 13.01
C LEU A 37 -25.85 15.59 13.53
N SER A 38 -26.05 15.36 14.83
CA SER A 38 -27.30 15.68 15.53
C SER A 38 -27.11 16.93 16.40
N GLY A 39 -27.19 18.12 15.77
CA GLY A 39 -27.23 19.42 16.45
C GLY A 39 -27.78 20.51 15.53
N MET A 40 -28.68 21.37 16.04
CA MET A 40 -29.30 22.45 15.27
C MET A 40 -28.30 23.49 14.73
N GLU A 41 -27.14 23.66 15.38
CA GLU A 41 -26.05 24.52 14.88
C GLU A 41 -25.42 23.99 13.59
N GLU A 42 -25.35 22.67 13.43
CA GLU A 42 -24.68 22.03 12.30
C GLU A 42 -25.52 22.07 11.02
N THR A 43 -26.83 21.84 11.13
CA THR A 43 -27.77 22.02 10.01
C THR A 43 -27.76 23.47 9.51
N SER A 44 -27.66 24.43 10.43
CA SER A 44 -27.54 25.85 10.07
C SER A 44 -26.21 26.18 9.37
N ARG A 45 -25.12 25.49 9.74
CA ARG A 45 -23.81 25.61 9.08
C ARG A 45 -23.81 25.00 7.68
N ILE A 46 -24.32 23.77 7.52
CA ILE A 46 -24.41 23.08 6.22
C ILE A 46 -25.21 23.94 5.24
N SER A 47 -26.41 24.40 5.63
CA SER A 47 -27.25 25.24 4.77
C SER A 47 -26.65 26.61 4.41
N ARG A 48 -25.69 27.11 5.20
CA ARG A 48 -24.92 28.32 4.86
C ARG A 48 -23.82 28.01 3.85
N VAL A 49 -23.06 26.93 4.04
CA VAL A 49 -22.02 26.49 3.10
C VAL A 49 -22.64 26.13 1.74
N GLU A 50 -23.83 25.51 1.75
CA GLU A 50 -24.62 25.22 0.54
C GLU A 50 -24.95 26.47 -0.30
N LYS A 51 -25.01 27.66 0.30
CA LYS A 51 -25.33 28.90 -0.43
C LYS A 51 -24.11 29.61 -1.01
N LEU A 52 -22.89 29.19 -0.63
CA LEU A 52 -21.66 29.79 -1.11
C LEU A 52 -21.42 29.41 -2.57
N SER A 53 -20.81 30.30 -3.35
CA SER A 53 -20.34 29.98 -4.69
C SER A 53 -19.11 29.06 -4.65
N THR A 54 -18.81 28.37 -5.76
CA THR A 54 -17.60 27.55 -5.87
C THR A 54 -16.33 28.33 -5.51
N GLN A 55 -16.21 29.57 -5.98
CA GLN A 55 -15.06 30.42 -5.71
C GLN A 55 -14.97 30.80 -4.22
N GLN A 56 -16.09 31.02 -3.55
CA GLN A 56 -16.11 31.24 -2.10
C GLN A 56 -15.71 29.97 -1.33
N LEU A 57 -16.15 28.79 -1.76
CA LEU A 57 -15.74 27.51 -1.16
C LEU A 57 -14.24 27.27 -1.31
N ILE A 58 -13.67 27.53 -2.50
CA ILE A 58 -12.22 27.44 -2.73
C ILE A 58 -11.47 28.46 -1.88
N GLY A 59 -11.95 29.71 -1.81
CA GLY A 59 -11.39 30.75 -0.95
C GLY A 59 -11.36 30.35 0.53
N LEU A 60 -12.43 29.69 1.03
CA LEU A 60 -12.45 29.16 2.39
C LEU A 60 -11.41 28.06 2.62
N LEU A 61 -11.25 27.12 1.69
CA LEU A 61 -10.19 26.12 1.74
C LEU A 61 -8.81 26.77 1.72
N ASN A 62 -8.63 27.84 0.96
CA ASN A 62 -7.39 28.59 0.84
C ASN A 62 -7.08 29.46 2.08
N GLY A 63 -7.98 29.48 3.07
CA GLY A 63 -7.82 30.27 4.28
C GLY A 63 -8.02 31.76 4.07
N ASP A 64 -8.70 32.18 3.00
CA ASP A 64 -8.99 33.58 2.71
C ASP A 64 -9.84 34.19 3.84
N LYS A 65 -9.24 35.13 4.57
CA LYS A 65 -9.86 35.81 5.70
C LYS A 65 -11.01 36.73 5.26
N SER A 66 -11.01 37.19 4.01
CA SER A 66 -12.08 38.03 3.46
C SER A 66 -13.39 37.25 3.30
N VAL A 67 -13.30 35.93 3.04
CA VAL A 67 -14.45 35.03 2.97
C VAL A 67 -14.90 34.56 4.36
N ARG A 68 -13.99 34.57 5.35
CA ARG A 68 -14.27 34.21 6.75
C ARG A 68 -15.01 35.30 7.55
N ALA A 69 -15.16 36.50 6.99
CA ALA A 69 -15.53 37.70 7.75
C ALA A 69 -16.97 37.75 8.30
N ASN A 70 -17.84 36.75 8.08
CA ASN A 70 -19.27 36.87 8.41
C ASN A 70 -19.98 35.59 8.93
N ASP A 71 -19.35 34.67 9.68
CA ASP A 71 -20.01 33.74 10.67
C ASP A 71 -19.46 32.30 10.76
N LEU A 72 -18.53 31.89 9.91
CA LEU A 72 -17.99 30.52 9.98
C LEU A 72 -16.71 30.51 10.83
N SER A 73 -16.82 30.29 12.15
CA SER A 73 -15.66 29.94 12.98
C SER A 73 -15.14 28.57 12.54
N MET A 74 -14.24 28.56 11.55
CA MET A 74 -13.77 27.33 10.92
C MET A 74 -12.73 26.66 11.81
N ALA A 75 -13.18 25.89 12.81
CA ALA A 75 -12.43 24.75 13.30
C ALA A 75 -12.23 23.73 12.15
N ASN A 76 -11.28 22.79 12.30
CA ASN A 76 -10.98 21.76 11.29
C ASN A 76 -12.23 21.04 10.75
N GLU A 77 -13.25 20.86 11.59
CA GLU A 77 -14.54 20.27 11.23
C GLU A 77 -15.25 20.95 10.06
N GLY A 78 -15.14 22.28 9.93
CA GLY A 78 -15.83 22.97 8.86
C GLY A 78 -15.10 22.98 7.52
N LEU A 79 -13.79 22.68 7.47
CA LEU A 79 -13.10 22.42 6.21
C LEU A 79 -13.60 21.15 5.54
N TYR A 80 -14.00 20.13 6.33
CA TYR A 80 -14.63 18.92 5.80
C TYR A 80 -15.99 19.25 5.16
N THR A 81 -16.81 20.11 5.77
CA THR A 81 -18.09 20.55 5.19
C THR A 81 -17.88 21.28 3.86
N VAL A 82 -16.85 22.15 3.78
CA VAL A 82 -16.51 22.86 2.53
C VAL A 82 -16.05 21.89 1.45
N ALA A 83 -15.16 20.95 1.77
CA ALA A 83 -14.70 19.93 0.83
C ALA A 83 -15.83 19.01 0.35
N ALA A 84 -16.73 18.60 1.24
CA ALA A 84 -17.91 17.80 0.90
C ALA A 84 -18.85 18.56 -0.06
N GLN A 85 -19.08 19.85 0.19
CA GLN A 85 -19.90 20.68 -0.69
C GLN A 85 -19.27 20.90 -2.08
N LEU A 86 -17.94 21.01 -2.15
CA LEU A 86 -17.24 21.01 -3.44
C LEU A 86 -17.37 19.66 -4.17
N LEU A 87 -17.32 18.54 -3.43
CA LEU A 87 -17.51 17.21 -3.98
C LEU A 87 -18.92 17.00 -4.54
N GLU A 88 -19.95 17.43 -3.83
CA GLU A 88 -21.35 17.40 -4.31
C GLU A 88 -21.53 18.18 -5.61
N ARG A 89 -20.73 19.23 -5.81
CA ARG A 89 -20.76 20.11 -6.99
C ARG A 89 -19.73 19.79 -8.04
N LYS A 90 -18.99 18.67 -7.91
CA LYS A 90 -17.86 18.33 -8.78
C LYS A 90 -18.22 18.40 -10.25
N ASP A 91 -19.45 18.05 -10.62
CA ASP A 91 -19.90 18.02 -12.01
C ASP A 91 -20.18 19.42 -12.58
N SER A 92 -20.48 20.42 -11.73
CA SER A 92 -20.69 21.82 -12.13
C SER A 92 -19.41 22.65 -12.32
N ILE A 93 -18.26 22.17 -11.81
CA ILE A 93 -16.98 22.87 -11.92
C ILE A 93 -16.25 22.35 -13.16
N SER A 94 -15.82 23.22 -14.08
CA SER A 94 -15.14 22.76 -15.29
C SER A 94 -13.75 22.17 -15.00
N ASN A 95 -13.27 21.23 -15.82
CA ASN A 95 -11.89 20.70 -15.69
C ASN A 95 -10.85 21.82 -15.82
N THR A 96 -11.04 22.75 -16.75
CA THR A 96 -10.16 23.92 -16.93
C THR A 96 -10.10 24.79 -15.69
N GLU A 97 -11.23 25.03 -15.02
CA GLU A 97 -11.27 25.78 -13.76
C GLU A 97 -10.52 25.03 -12.65
N LEU A 98 -10.79 23.72 -12.47
CA LEU A 98 -10.08 22.92 -11.47
C LEU A 98 -8.57 22.90 -11.69
N LEU A 99 -8.13 22.63 -12.92
CA LEU A 99 -6.71 22.60 -13.29
C LEU A 99 -6.07 23.97 -13.06
N GLY A 100 -6.73 25.06 -13.44
CA GLY A 100 -6.27 26.42 -13.18
C GLY A 100 -6.01 26.66 -11.68
N GLN A 101 -6.96 26.29 -10.82
CA GLN A 101 -6.85 26.43 -9.37
C GLN A 101 -5.78 25.52 -8.75
N ILE A 102 -5.59 24.31 -9.30
CA ILE A 102 -4.53 23.37 -8.91
C ILE A 102 -3.14 23.93 -9.27
N THR A 103 -3.02 24.62 -10.40
CA THR A 103 -1.74 25.19 -10.86
C THR A 103 -1.42 26.56 -10.29
N ASP A 104 -2.39 27.25 -9.69
CA ASP A 104 -2.20 28.58 -9.12
C ASP A 104 -1.31 28.53 -7.86
N PRO A 105 -0.10 29.11 -7.89
CA PRO A 105 0.81 29.09 -6.74
C PRO A 105 0.34 30.00 -5.59
N SER A 106 -0.64 30.87 -5.80
CA SER A 106 -1.26 31.67 -4.74
C SER A 106 -2.21 30.85 -3.85
N ASN A 107 -2.64 29.68 -4.33
CA ASN A 107 -3.38 28.71 -3.53
C ASN A 107 -2.43 27.90 -2.63
N GLN A 108 -2.86 27.67 -1.39
CA GLN A 108 -2.18 26.81 -0.43
C GLN A 108 -2.09 25.37 -0.96
N ILE A 109 -1.02 24.68 -0.59
CA ILE A 109 -0.77 23.31 -1.04
C ILE A 109 -1.91 22.37 -0.67
N GLN A 110 -2.53 22.55 0.50
CA GLN A 110 -3.68 21.76 0.96
C GLN A 110 -4.91 21.99 0.07
N THR A 111 -5.19 23.23 -0.33
CA THR A 111 -6.29 23.55 -1.26
C THR A 111 -6.05 22.92 -2.61
N ARG A 112 -4.86 23.10 -3.18
CA ARG A 112 -4.48 22.52 -4.48
C ARG A 112 -4.57 20.98 -4.44
N SER A 113 -4.16 20.37 -3.33
CA SER A 113 -4.23 18.94 -3.06
C SER A 113 -5.68 18.42 -3.01
N ILE A 114 -6.58 19.11 -2.31
CA ILE A 114 -8.02 18.77 -2.27
C ILE A 114 -8.66 18.91 -3.65
N LEU A 115 -8.30 19.96 -4.41
CA LEU A 115 -8.83 20.16 -5.75
C LEU A 115 -8.32 19.11 -6.75
N MET A 116 -7.10 18.60 -6.56
CA MET A 116 -6.59 17.48 -7.35
C MET A 116 -7.34 16.17 -7.03
N ASP A 117 -7.66 15.91 -5.76
CA ASP A 117 -8.52 14.78 -5.38
C ASP A 117 -9.93 14.93 -5.98
N LEU A 118 -10.50 16.13 -5.94
CA LEU A 118 -11.79 16.44 -6.56
C LEU A 118 -11.76 16.21 -8.07
N TYR A 119 -10.69 16.63 -8.76
CA TYR A 119 -10.47 16.37 -10.17
C TYR A 119 -10.42 14.86 -10.47
N ALA A 120 -9.67 14.10 -9.68
CA ALA A 120 -9.53 12.67 -9.85
C ALA A 120 -10.87 11.93 -9.67
N ILE A 121 -11.67 12.32 -8.67
CA ILE A 121 -13.01 11.74 -8.42
C ILE A 121 -14.00 12.15 -9.52
N LYS A 122 -14.00 13.42 -9.94
CA LYS A 122 -14.85 13.90 -11.04
C LYS A 122 -14.60 13.08 -12.31
N ASN A 123 -13.35 12.74 -12.58
CA ASN A 123 -12.89 12.04 -13.78
C ASN A 123 -12.56 10.55 -13.51
N GLU A 124 -13.22 9.91 -12.53
CA GLU A 124 -12.90 8.53 -12.14
C GLU A 124 -13.05 7.54 -13.32
N ASN A 125 -14.02 7.80 -14.21
CA ASN A 125 -14.39 6.97 -15.36
C ASN A 125 -13.88 7.50 -16.71
N THR A 126 -13.07 8.55 -16.71
CA THR A 126 -12.51 9.15 -17.93
C THR A 126 -10.98 9.13 -17.91
N PRO A 127 -10.32 9.07 -19.07
CA PRO A 127 -8.87 9.23 -19.14
C PRO A 127 -8.46 10.59 -18.57
N LYS A 128 -7.53 10.59 -17.61
CA LYS A 128 -7.05 11.80 -16.92
C LYS A 128 -5.76 12.30 -17.58
N ALA A 129 -5.79 12.52 -18.89
CA ALA A 129 -4.61 12.89 -19.68
C ALA A 129 -4.01 14.23 -19.22
N GLU A 130 -4.86 15.15 -18.76
CA GLU A 130 -4.48 16.48 -18.30
C GLU A 130 -3.60 16.42 -17.04
N LEU A 131 -3.71 15.37 -16.21
CA LEU A 131 -2.79 15.20 -15.08
C LEU A 131 -1.36 14.87 -15.54
N LYS A 132 -1.21 14.18 -16.68
CA LYS A 132 0.11 14.01 -17.31
C LYS A 132 0.61 15.32 -17.88
N GLU A 133 -0.28 16.10 -18.49
CA GLU A 133 0.10 17.43 -18.97
C GLU A 133 0.55 18.32 -17.81
N LEU A 134 -0.10 18.31 -16.64
CA LEU A 134 0.37 19.04 -15.45
C LEU A 134 1.80 18.69 -15.03
N LEU A 135 2.15 17.41 -15.12
CA LEU A 135 3.48 16.91 -14.78
C LEU A 135 4.56 17.47 -15.71
N VAL A 136 4.22 17.70 -16.98
CA VAL A 136 5.13 18.22 -18.02
C VAL A 136 5.09 19.76 -18.10
N SER A 137 3.91 20.37 -17.99
CA SER A 137 3.59 21.73 -18.47
C SER A 137 3.96 22.89 -17.53
N GLN A 138 4.77 22.66 -16.49
CA GLN A 138 5.32 23.73 -15.64
C GLN A 138 6.84 23.62 -15.43
N GLY A 139 7.55 22.98 -16.36
CA GLY A 139 8.99 22.73 -16.20
C GLY A 139 9.32 21.97 -14.91
N GLY A 140 8.41 21.12 -14.43
CA GLY A 140 8.59 20.35 -13.19
C GLY A 140 8.38 21.12 -11.89
N GLN A 141 7.80 22.34 -11.90
CA GLN A 141 7.64 23.16 -10.68
C GLN A 141 6.43 22.82 -9.79
N LEU A 142 5.68 21.73 -10.08
CA LEU A 142 4.68 21.25 -9.13
C LEU A 142 5.37 20.83 -7.81
N PRO A 143 4.85 21.22 -6.64
CA PRO A 143 5.31 20.66 -5.37
C PRO A 143 5.22 19.13 -5.35
N ALA A 144 6.14 18.49 -4.62
CA ALA A 144 6.28 17.02 -4.56
C ALA A 144 4.95 16.32 -4.24
N GLU A 145 4.16 16.86 -3.31
CA GLU A 145 2.88 16.30 -2.90
C GLU A 145 1.86 16.29 -4.05
N LEU A 146 1.87 17.30 -4.91
CA LEU A 146 1.00 17.35 -6.10
C LEU A 146 1.53 16.46 -7.22
N LYS A 147 2.86 16.37 -7.39
CA LYS A 147 3.47 15.41 -8.33
C LYS A 147 3.08 13.98 -7.97
N VAL A 148 3.20 13.60 -6.71
CA VAL A 148 2.82 12.27 -6.20
C VAL A 148 1.37 11.94 -6.52
N LYS A 149 0.44 12.88 -6.30
CA LYS A 149 -0.98 12.70 -6.63
C LYS A 149 -1.21 12.57 -8.14
N ALA A 150 -0.65 13.48 -8.94
CA ALA A 150 -0.76 13.43 -10.38
C ALA A 150 -0.18 12.12 -10.96
N ILE A 151 1.00 11.70 -10.50
CA ILE A 151 1.59 10.40 -10.86
C ILE A 151 0.68 9.25 -10.44
N THR A 152 0.05 9.32 -9.27
CA THR A 152 -0.80 8.22 -8.77
C THR A 152 -2.08 8.08 -9.60
N ASP A 153 -2.74 9.19 -9.94
CA ASP A 153 -4.08 9.18 -10.53
C ASP A 153 -4.08 9.26 -12.07
N ALA A 154 -3.00 9.76 -12.67
CA ALA A 154 -2.91 9.82 -14.13
C ALA A 154 -2.84 8.42 -14.77
N VAL A 155 -3.33 8.36 -16.00
CA VAL A 155 -3.29 7.17 -16.85
C VAL A 155 -2.02 7.21 -17.69
N PHE A 156 -1.07 6.34 -17.36
CA PHE A 156 0.19 6.18 -18.07
C PHE A 156 0.14 4.97 -19.02
N THR A 157 0.85 5.08 -20.12
CA THR A 157 0.99 4.10 -21.20
C THR A 157 2.47 3.83 -21.46
N GLU A 158 2.80 2.89 -22.35
CA GLU A 158 4.20 2.57 -22.69
C GLU A 158 4.97 3.77 -23.26
N GLU A 159 4.28 4.69 -23.96
CA GLU A 159 4.88 5.93 -24.48
C GLU A 159 5.40 6.84 -23.35
N ASP A 160 4.84 6.71 -22.15
CA ASP A 160 5.19 7.54 -20.99
C ASP A 160 6.33 6.94 -20.13
N ILE A 161 6.90 5.79 -20.52
CA ILE A 161 8.01 5.15 -19.79
C ILE A 161 9.20 6.11 -19.57
N PRO A 162 9.68 6.88 -20.56
CA PRO A 162 10.80 7.81 -20.36
C PRO A 162 10.49 8.88 -19.29
N LEU A 163 9.27 9.40 -19.27
CA LEU A 163 8.83 10.38 -18.27
C LEU A 163 8.79 9.76 -16.86
N LEU A 164 8.29 8.54 -16.74
CA LEU A 164 8.28 7.85 -15.44
C LEU A 164 9.70 7.55 -14.94
N LYS A 165 10.63 7.20 -15.84
CA LYS A 165 12.04 6.99 -15.49
C LYS A 165 12.71 8.27 -14.98
N SER A 166 12.48 9.41 -15.63
CA SER A 166 13.06 10.68 -15.16
C SER A 166 12.60 11.03 -13.74
N TYR A 167 11.33 10.74 -13.38
CA TYR A 167 10.85 10.91 -12.00
C TYR A 167 11.53 9.99 -10.98
N VAL A 168 12.00 8.81 -11.40
CA VAL A 168 12.74 7.90 -10.50
C VAL A 168 14.17 8.40 -10.28
N GLU A 169 14.80 8.91 -11.33
CA GLU A 169 16.22 9.28 -11.34
C GLU A 169 16.46 10.67 -10.73
N GLU A 170 15.69 11.68 -11.14
CA GLU A 170 16.03 13.10 -10.94
C GLU A 170 15.36 13.72 -9.70
N GLU A 171 14.33 13.07 -9.17
CA GLU A 171 13.45 13.69 -8.17
C GLU A 171 13.65 13.12 -6.76
N ASP A 172 13.00 13.78 -5.81
CA ASP A 172 13.05 13.41 -4.40
C ASP A 172 12.55 11.97 -4.15
N GLU A 173 12.82 11.49 -2.93
CA GLU A 173 12.52 10.12 -2.51
C GLU A 173 11.06 9.71 -2.71
N ILE A 174 10.10 10.60 -2.42
CA ILE A 174 8.69 10.25 -2.44
C ILE A 174 8.14 10.28 -3.89
N VAL A 175 8.58 11.25 -4.70
CA VAL A 175 8.23 11.30 -6.12
C VAL A 175 8.82 10.10 -6.85
N ALA A 176 10.09 9.76 -6.58
CA ALA A 176 10.74 8.60 -7.16
C ALA A 176 10.06 7.28 -6.76
N PHE A 177 9.65 7.13 -5.51
CA PHE A 177 8.87 5.97 -5.05
C PHE A 177 7.58 5.81 -5.85
N HIS A 178 6.80 6.88 -6.01
CA HIS A 178 5.54 6.84 -6.75
C HIS A 178 5.75 6.66 -8.26
N GLY A 179 6.80 7.27 -8.83
CA GLY A 179 7.20 7.08 -10.23
C GLY A 179 7.53 5.63 -10.52
N LEU A 180 8.36 4.99 -9.69
CA LEU A 180 8.74 3.58 -9.86
C LEU A 180 7.56 2.64 -9.65
N LYS A 181 6.70 2.93 -8.66
CA LYS A 181 5.46 2.19 -8.44
C LYS A 181 4.56 2.26 -9.68
N LYS A 182 4.35 3.45 -10.26
CA LYS A 182 3.54 3.61 -11.46
C LYS A 182 4.20 2.93 -12.67
N LEU A 183 5.51 3.07 -12.86
CA LEU A 183 6.26 2.36 -13.89
C LEU A 183 6.02 0.84 -13.81
N SER A 184 6.03 0.25 -12.61
CA SER A 184 5.75 -1.18 -12.42
C SER A 184 4.32 -1.63 -12.78
N THR A 185 3.39 -0.69 -12.95
CA THR A 185 2.03 -0.97 -13.44
C THR A 185 1.93 -0.85 -14.96
N VAL A 186 2.77 0.00 -15.57
CA VAL A 186 2.83 0.20 -17.02
C VAL A 186 3.69 -0.88 -17.67
N ASN A 187 4.92 -1.06 -17.18
CA ASN A 187 5.87 -2.03 -17.69
C ASN A 187 6.75 -2.56 -16.54
N LEU A 188 6.44 -3.79 -16.11
CA LEU A 188 7.10 -4.41 -14.95
C LEU A 188 8.56 -4.75 -15.23
N SER A 189 8.90 -5.14 -16.46
CA SER A 189 10.28 -5.48 -16.84
C SER A 189 11.19 -4.26 -16.82
N GLU A 190 10.73 -3.13 -17.37
CA GLU A 190 11.46 -1.86 -17.31
C GLU A 190 11.61 -1.35 -15.87
N ALA A 191 10.54 -1.45 -15.07
CA ALA A 191 10.60 -1.10 -13.65
C ALA A 191 11.62 -1.98 -12.89
N ALA A 192 11.69 -3.28 -13.21
CA ALA A 192 12.66 -4.19 -12.60
C ALA A 192 14.10 -3.83 -12.99
N ALA A 193 14.36 -3.45 -14.24
CA ALA A 193 15.68 -3.01 -14.69
C ALA A 193 16.12 -1.71 -13.98
N VAL A 194 15.22 -0.73 -13.82
CA VAL A 194 15.48 0.49 -13.03
C VAL A 194 15.77 0.14 -11.57
N SER A 195 15.01 -0.81 -11.01
CA SER A 195 15.20 -1.29 -9.64
C SER A 195 16.55 -1.97 -9.44
N ASP A 196 17.04 -2.73 -10.43
CA ASP A 196 18.39 -3.30 -10.40
C ASP A 196 19.48 -2.22 -10.36
N GLY A 197 19.30 -1.12 -11.10
CA GLY A 197 20.18 0.05 -11.01
C GLY A 197 20.23 0.65 -9.59
N ILE A 198 19.07 0.84 -8.97
CA ILE A 198 18.97 1.34 -7.58
C ILE A 198 19.65 0.37 -6.61
N LEU A 199 19.30 -0.91 -6.66
CA LEU A 199 19.81 -1.91 -5.72
C LEU A 199 21.31 -2.19 -5.89
N SER A 200 21.83 -2.11 -7.12
CA SER A 200 23.27 -2.27 -7.40
C SER A 200 24.15 -1.17 -6.78
N THR A 201 23.54 -0.05 -6.40
CA THR A 201 24.22 1.09 -5.76
C THR A 201 23.85 1.25 -4.28
N TYR A 202 23.20 0.26 -3.67
CA TYR A 202 23.18 0.14 -2.21
C TYR A 202 24.64 0.15 -1.67
N PRO A 203 24.98 0.89 -0.60
CA PRO A 203 24.11 1.58 0.36
C PRO A 203 23.93 3.10 0.16
N VAL A 204 24.37 3.69 -0.96
CA VAL A 204 24.32 5.16 -1.13
C VAL A 204 22.93 5.70 -1.53
N GLN A 205 21.99 4.81 -1.81
CA GLN A 205 20.62 5.16 -2.19
C GLN A 205 19.78 5.45 -0.94
N PRO A 206 18.82 6.39 -1.02
CA PRO A 206 17.90 6.62 0.08
C PRO A 206 16.98 5.44 0.36
N SER A 207 16.60 5.25 1.64
CA SER A 207 15.83 4.09 2.11
C SER A 207 14.49 3.93 1.38
N GLN A 208 13.82 5.02 0.99
CA GLN A 208 12.57 4.94 0.23
C GLN A 208 12.78 4.44 -1.21
N LYS A 209 13.88 4.83 -1.87
CA LYS A 209 14.20 4.34 -3.24
C LYS A 209 14.51 2.85 -3.20
N ILE A 210 15.27 2.39 -2.19
CA ILE A 210 15.55 0.97 -1.96
C ILE A 210 14.24 0.20 -1.71
N SER A 211 13.38 0.69 -0.82
CA SER A 211 12.07 0.09 -0.53
C SER A 211 11.19 -0.04 -1.78
N ALA A 212 11.14 1.01 -2.62
CA ALA A 212 10.43 0.97 -3.89
C ALA A 212 11.00 -0.12 -4.84
N ALA A 213 12.32 -0.15 -4.97
CA ALA A 213 13.03 -1.10 -5.83
C ALA A 213 12.83 -2.55 -5.39
N GLN A 214 12.93 -2.83 -4.09
CA GLN A 214 12.67 -4.15 -3.53
C GLN A 214 11.23 -4.61 -3.78
N LYS A 215 10.25 -3.71 -3.62
CA LYS A 215 8.84 -4.01 -3.91
C LYS A 215 8.62 -4.36 -5.38
N VAL A 216 9.23 -3.61 -6.29
CA VAL A 216 9.14 -3.89 -7.74
C VAL A 216 9.83 -5.20 -8.10
N LYS A 217 11.02 -5.48 -7.57
CA LYS A 217 11.73 -6.74 -7.81
C LYS A 217 10.98 -7.93 -7.27
N SER A 218 10.38 -7.83 -6.08
CA SER A 218 9.53 -8.87 -5.53
C SER A 218 8.34 -9.17 -6.45
N LYS A 219 7.61 -8.13 -6.89
CA LYS A 219 6.52 -8.26 -7.87
C LYS A 219 7.00 -8.87 -9.21
N PHE A 220 8.19 -8.49 -9.67
CA PHE A 220 8.78 -9.04 -10.89
C PHE A 220 9.04 -10.55 -10.77
N TYR A 221 9.64 -11.01 -9.67
CA TYR A 221 9.92 -12.44 -9.47
C TYR A 221 8.66 -13.27 -9.20
N VAL A 222 7.63 -12.72 -8.55
CA VAL A 222 6.32 -13.38 -8.44
C VAL A 222 5.73 -13.64 -9.83
N ASN A 223 5.81 -12.66 -10.73
CA ASN A 223 5.29 -12.79 -12.09
C ASN A 223 6.23 -13.55 -13.04
N ASN A 224 7.49 -13.76 -12.64
CA ASN A 224 8.53 -14.42 -13.42
C ASN A 224 9.34 -15.37 -12.52
N PRO A 225 8.74 -16.47 -12.01
CA PRO A 225 9.33 -17.30 -10.96
C PRO A 225 10.65 -17.96 -11.36
N ASN A 226 10.89 -18.12 -12.67
CA ASN A 226 12.08 -18.72 -13.27
C ASN A 226 13.14 -17.70 -13.71
N ALA A 227 12.93 -16.40 -13.46
CA ALA A 227 13.91 -15.39 -13.81
C ALA A 227 15.21 -15.58 -13.00
N SER A 228 16.36 -15.46 -13.68
CA SER A 228 17.67 -15.42 -13.03
C SER A 228 17.78 -14.23 -12.09
N GLY A 229 18.61 -14.33 -11.05
CA GLY A 229 18.82 -13.23 -10.10
C GLY A 229 17.93 -13.28 -8.86
N LYS A 230 16.96 -14.21 -8.79
CA LYS A 230 16.04 -14.32 -7.64
C LYS A 230 16.77 -14.66 -6.34
N LYS A 231 17.76 -15.56 -6.40
CA LYS A 231 18.56 -15.96 -5.22
C LYS A 231 19.42 -14.81 -4.71
N GLU A 232 20.04 -14.08 -5.64
CA GLU A 232 20.85 -12.89 -5.37
C GLU A 232 19.99 -11.78 -4.76
N PHE A 233 18.77 -11.60 -5.26
CA PHE A 233 17.80 -10.66 -4.69
C PHE A 233 17.39 -11.05 -3.26
N ILE A 234 17.09 -12.33 -3.00
CA ILE A 234 16.79 -12.82 -1.65
C ILE A 234 17.98 -12.54 -0.71
N ALA A 235 19.19 -12.90 -1.12
CA ALA A 235 20.40 -12.66 -0.33
C ALA A 235 20.62 -11.18 -0.03
N LEU A 236 20.39 -10.30 -1.01
CA LEU A 236 20.50 -8.84 -0.82
C LEU A 236 19.45 -8.31 0.16
N CYS A 237 18.19 -8.74 0.07
CA CYS A 237 17.17 -8.33 1.03
C CYS A 237 17.48 -8.80 2.45
N VAL A 238 17.99 -10.02 2.62
CA VAL A 238 18.48 -10.50 3.92
C VAL A 238 19.60 -9.60 4.41
N GLN A 239 20.64 -9.39 3.59
CA GLN A 239 21.76 -8.53 3.95
C GLN A 239 21.31 -7.13 4.42
N ILE A 240 20.43 -6.47 3.66
CA ILE A 240 19.93 -5.13 4.00
C ILE A 240 19.17 -5.17 5.34
N ALA A 241 18.34 -6.18 5.57
CA ALA A 241 17.58 -6.30 6.81
C ALA A 241 18.48 -6.55 8.04
N GLU A 242 19.55 -7.33 7.88
CA GLU A 242 20.43 -7.71 8.98
C GLU A 242 21.51 -6.65 9.29
N GLU A 243 22.02 -5.96 8.27
CA GLU A 243 23.04 -4.89 8.43
C GLU A 243 22.45 -3.59 8.99
N ASN A 244 21.14 -3.37 8.84
CA ASN A 244 20.46 -2.12 9.20
C ASN A 244 19.36 -2.30 10.26
N PRO A 245 19.62 -2.92 11.42
CA PRO A 245 18.58 -3.27 12.40
C PRO A 245 17.87 -2.06 13.03
N GLN A 246 18.49 -0.87 12.96
CA GLN A 246 17.96 0.40 13.48
C GLN A 246 17.21 1.22 12.42
N ASP A 247 17.46 0.99 11.12
CA ASP A 247 16.67 1.60 10.05
C ASP A 247 15.44 0.73 9.80
N THR A 248 14.34 1.07 10.48
CA THR A 248 13.09 0.32 10.37
C THR A 248 12.53 0.35 8.95
N ILE A 249 12.79 1.41 8.15
CA ILE A 249 12.32 1.46 6.76
C ILE A 249 13.02 0.39 5.95
N LEU A 250 14.35 0.32 6.00
CA LEU A 250 15.12 -0.68 5.24
C LEU A 250 14.85 -2.11 5.72
N ARG A 251 14.86 -2.32 7.04
CA ARG A 251 14.60 -3.65 7.61
C ARG A 251 13.20 -4.15 7.28
N ASP A 252 12.17 -3.33 7.50
CA ASP A 252 10.79 -3.76 7.31
C ASP A 252 10.50 -3.91 5.80
N SER A 253 10.97 -2.99 4.95
CA SER A 253 10.77 -3.11 3.49
C SER A 253 11.47 -4.34 2.89
N SER A 254 12.66 -4.68 3.35
CA SER A 254 13.37 -5.89 2.92
C SER A 254 12.62 -7.16 3.35
N THR A 255 12.13 -7.18 4.58
CA THR A 255 11.33 -8.29 5.11
C THR A 255 10.02 -8.44 4.35
N PHE A 256 9.32 -7.35 4.07
CA PHE A 256 8.10 -7.37 3.26
C PHE A 256 8.37 -7.82 1.83
N ALA A 257 9.48 -7.40 1.23
CA ALA A 257 9.85 -7.82 -0.11
C ALA A 257 10.11 -9.32 -0.20
N LEU A 258 10.79 -9.89 0.80
CA LEU A 258 10.99 -11.34 0.94
C LEU A 258 9.66 -12.08 1.13
N SER A 259 8.81 -11.61 2.05
CA SER A 259 7.49 -12.22 2.31
C SER A 259 6.60 -12.21 1.07
N ALA A 260 6.65 -11.14 0.27
CA ALA A 260 5.85 -11.00 -0.93
C ALA A 260 6.30 -11.89 -2.11
N LEU A 261 7.49 -12.53 -2.04
CA LEU A 261 8.01 -13.37 -3.14
C LEU A 261 7.22 -14.66 -3.35
N ARG A 262 6.46 -15.15 -2.34
CA ARG A 262 5.78 -16.46 -2.42
C ARG A 262 6.72 -17.62 -2.71
N ASP A 263 7.95 -17.50 -2.21
CA ASP A 263 9.06 -18.40 -2.50
C ASP A 263 9.55 -19.07 -1.23
N TYR A 264 9.72 -20.40 -1.28
CA TYR A 264 10.14 -21.22 -0.15
C TYR A 264 11.47 -20.74 0.45
N SER A 265 12.47 -20.43 -0.38
CA SER A 265 13.78 -19.97 0.09
C SER A 265 13.71 -18.58 0.74
N ALA A 266 12.76 -17.74 0.33
CA ALA A 266 12.54 -16.45 0.98
C ALA A 266 11.91 -16.62 2.37
N VAL A 267 10.92 -17.51 2.52
CA VAL A 267 10.33 -17.84 3.83
C VAL A 267 11.39 -18.45 4.75
N GLU A 268 12.20 -19.36 4.24
CA GLU A 268 13.31 -19.97 4.97
C GLU A 268 14.30 -18.93 5.50
N ALA A 269 14.69 -17.98 4.65
CA ALA A 269 15.57 -16.89 5.04
C ALA A 269 14.99 -16.03 6.18
N ILE A 270 13.69 -15.68 6.11
CA ILE A 270 13.04 -14.90 7.16
C ILE A 270 12.97 -15.69 8.49
N VAL A 271 12.48 -16.93 8.43
CA VAL A 271 12.24 -17.77 9.61
C VAL A 271 13.55 -18.07 10.35
N ASN A 272 14.61 -18.35 9.60
CA ASN A 272 15.91 -18.70 10.17
C ASN A 272 16.76 -17.48 10.57
N SER A 273 16.40 -16.26 10.15
CA SER A 273 17.16 -15.07 10.54
C SER A 273 17.12 -14.84 12.06
N PRO A 274 18.26 -14.67 12.74
CA PRO A 274 18.30 -14.45 14.18
C PRO A 274 17.93 -13.02 14.58
N VAL A 275 17.94 -12.08 13.63
CA VAL A 275 17.71 -10.64 13.89
C VAL A 275 16.30 -10.18 13.59
N LEU A 276 15.57 -10.90 12.72
CA LEU A 276 14.18 -10.59 12.44
C LEU A 276 13.29 -10.98 13.62
N ASP A 277 12.40 -10.07 13.98
CA ASP A 277 11.51 -10.23 15.12
C ASP A 277 10.41 -11.27 14.87
N ARG A 278 9.75 -11.71 15.95
CA ARG A 278 8.70 -12.74 15.86
C ARG A 278 7.48 -12.29 15.03
N ILE A 279 7.12 -11.01 15.04
CA ILE A 279 5.96 -10.49 14.29
C ILE A 279 6.25 -10.62 12.79
N SER A 280 7.45 -10.24 12.37
CA SER A 280 7.93 -10.42 11.00
C SER A 280 7.87 -11.88 10.55
N LYS A 281 8.30 -12.82 11.40
CA LYS A 281 8.24 -14.26 11.09
C LYS A 281 6.81 -14.80 11.02
N VAL A 282 5.94 -14.39 11.95
CA VAL A 282 4.52 -14.76 11.93
C VAL A 282 3.85 -14.26 10.64
N ALA A 283 4.10 -13.01 10.25
CA ALA A 283 3.59 -12.46 9.01
C ALA A 283 4.07 -13.28 7.80
N ALA A 284 5.36 -13.59 7.71
CA ALA A 284 5.91 -14.39 6.62
C ALA A 284 5.27 -15.78 6.51
N VAL A 285 5.10 -16.49 7.63
CA VAL A 285 4.45 -17.82 7.63
C VAL A 285 2.99 -17.71 7.19
N ASN A 286 2.25 -16.73 7.69
CA ASN A 286 0.83 -16.53 7.34
C ASN A 286 0.63 -16.13 5.88
N GLU A 287 1.45 -15.22 5.35
CA GLU A 287 1.34 -14.75 3.96
C GLU A 287 1.75 -15.81 2.94
N ASN A 288 2.61 -16.75 3.33
CA ASN A 288 3.16 -17.78 2.47
C ASN A 288 2.65 -19.20 2.80
N PHE A 289 1.52 -19.32 3.51
CA PHE A 289 1.02 -20.63 3.91
C PHE A 289 0.71 -21.53 2.70
N MET A 290 0.28 -20.95 1.57
CA MET A 290 0.07 -21.70 0.31
C MET A 290 1.38 -22.29 -0.20
N THR A 291 2.49 -21.53 -0.15
CA THR A 291 3.82 -22.04 -0.51
C THR A 291 4.23 -23.20 0.39
N LEU A 292 3.97 -23.11 1.70
CA LEU A 292 4.23 -24.22 2.64
C LEU A 292 3.31 -25.42 2.37
N TRP A 293 2.07 -25.18 1.93
CA TRP A 293 1.12 -26.22 1.58
C TRP A 293 1.56 -27.00 0.35
N ASP A 294 2.00 -26.30 -0.69
CA ASP A 294 2.45 -26.90 -1.94
C ASP A 294 3.68 -27.79 -1.69
N VAL A 295 4.61 -27.33 -0.84
CA VAL A 295 5.75 -28.14 -0.39
C VAL A 295 5.30 -29.46 0.24
N LEU A 296 4.30 -29.44 1.13
CA LEU A 296 3.77 -30.67 1.74
C LEU A 296 3.12 -31.63 0.74
N LYS A 297 2.59 -31.13 -0.38
CA LYS A 297 1.91 -31.94 -1.41
C LYS A 297 2.86 -32.52 -2.45
N GLU A 298 3.98 -31.85 -2.73
CA GLU A 298 4.87 -32.19 -3.85
C GLU A 298 6.02 -33.14 -3.47
N SER A 299 5.71 -34.25 -2.78
CA SER A 299 6.71 -35.24 -2.32
C SER A 299 7.87 -34.60 -1.53
N PRO A 300 7.57 -33.97 -0.37
CA PRO A 300 8.56 -33.21 0.39
C PRO A 300 9.72 -34.09 0.87
N SER A 301 10.91 -33.50 0.92
CA SER A 301 12.03 -34.10 1.63
C SER A 301 11.84 -33.99 3.15
N GLU A 302 12.61 -34.77 3.90
CA GLU A 302 12.60 -34.70 5.37
C GLU A 302 13.03 -33.32 5.90
N GLN A 303 13.90 -32.62 5.16
CA GLN A 303 14.29 -31.24 5.47
C GLN A 303 13.13 -30.26 5.26
N ASP A 304 12.37 -30.43 4.18
CA ASP A 304 11.20 -29.60 3.90
C ASP A 304 10.14 -29.78 4.99
N ILE A 305 9.87 -31.02 5.39
CA ILE A 305 8.93 -31.32 6.48
C ILE A 305 9.43 -30.68 7.79
N ALA A 306 10.72 -30.85 8.13
CA ALA A 306 11.30 -30.26 9.33
C ALA A 306 11.16 -28.73 9.37
N PHE A 307 11.33 -28.07 8.23
CA PHE A 307 11.17 -26.63 8.10
C PHE A 307 9.70 -26.18 8.22
N VAL A 308 8.76 -26.89 7.58
CA VAL A 308 7.33 -26.60 7.73
C VAL A 308 6.89 -26.75 9.19
N ILE A 309 7.40 -27.76 9.91
CA ILE A 309 7.18 -27.89 11.36
C ILE A 309 7.65 -26.62 12.09
N THR A 310 8.85 -26.11 11.80
CA THR A 310 9.36 -24.88 12.40
C THR A 310 8.49 -23.65 12.08
N CYS A 311 7.93 -23.56 10.88
CA CYS A 311 6.96 -22.52 10.53
C CYS A 311 5.69 -22.62 11.40
N MET A 312 5.16 -23.84 11.58
CA MET A 312 3.95 -24.08 12.37
C MET A 312 4.17 -23.93 13.88
N GLU A 313 5.41 -24.07 14.37
CA GLU A 313 5.78 -23.69 15.75
C GLU A 313 5.70 -22.17 15.97
N ILE A 314 5.96 -21.37 14.93
CA ILE A 314 5.86 -19.91 14.98
C ILE A 314 4.40 -19.47 14.87
N HIS A 315 3.67 -20.05 13.92
CA HIS A 315 2.28 -19.71 13.62
C HIS A 315 1.51 -20.98 13.20
N PRO A 316 0.79 -21.64 14.12
CA PRO A 316 0.14 -22.92 13.87
C PRO A 316 -1.14 -22.76 13.03
N ILE A 317 -1.06 -23.04 11.72
CA ILE A 317 -2.17 -22.90 10.78
C ILE A 317 -2.96 -24.20 10.69
N LYS A 318 -4.25 -24.17 11.04
CA LYS A 318 -5.12 -25.36 11.08
C LYS A 318 -5.19 -26.12 9.76
N ASP A 319 -5.32 -25.37 8.66
CA ASP A 319 -5.57 -25.90 7.32
C ASP A 319 -4.41 -26.76 6.79
N LEU A 320 -3.21 -26.65 7.38
CA LEU A 320 -2.05 -27.46 7.02
C LEU A 320 -1.93 -28.76 7.83
N ALA A 321 -2.77 -28.96 8.86
CA ALA A 321 -2.57 -30.03 9.85
C ALA A 321 -2.63 -31.43 9.23
N ASP A 322 -3.60 -31.68 8.36
CA ASP A 322 -3.81 -33.01 7.76
C ASP A 322 -2.72 -33.36 6.75
N ASP A 323 -2.26 -32.40 5.96
CA ASP A 323 -1.19 -32.63 5.00
C ASP A 323 0.17 -32.75 5.70
N LEU A 324 0.41 -32.00 6.78
CA LEU A 324 1.60 -32.18 7.60
C LEU A 324 1.60 -33.55 8.29
N GLU A 325 0.48 -33.97 8.88
CA GLU A 325 0.36 -35.29 9.51
C GLU A 325 0.65 -36.43 8.53
N ARG A 326 0.13 -36.33 7.29
CA ARG A 326 0.43 -37.30 6.23
C ARG A 326 1.90 -37.30 5.84
N ALA A 327 2.51 -36.12 5.69
CA ALA A 327 3.93 -36.02 5.34
C ALA A 327 4.84 -36.64 6.41
N LEU A 328 4.47 -36.54 7.70
CA LEU A 328 5.22 -37.14 8.82
C LEU A 328 5.36 -38.66 8.72
N GLU A 329 4.47 -39.37 8.03
CA GLU A 329 4.57 -40.82 7.80
C GLU A 329 5.84 -41.21 7.02
N THR A 330 6.41 -40.27 6.26
CA THR A 330 7.61 -40.47 5.43
C THR A 330 8.92 -40.15 6.16
N VAL A 331 8.85 -39.43 7.28
CA VAL A 331 10.00 -38.97 8.08
C VAL A 331 10.62 -40.16 8.82
N LYS A 332 11.95 -40.27 8.83
CA LYS A 332 12.65 -41.35 9.56
C LYS A 332 13.20 -40.89 10.90
N ASP A 333 13.55 -39.62 11.04
CA ASP A 333 14.01 -39.06 12.30
C ASP A 333 12.86 -38.98 13.32
N ARG A 334 13.02 -39.71 14.41
CA ARG A 334 12.05 -39.76 15.52
C ARG A 334 11.88 -38.40 16.21
N ALA A 335 12.93 -37.58 16.26
CA ALA A 335 12.85 -36.24 16.85
C ALA A 335 11.97 -35.32 15.99
N VAL A 336 12.15 -35.38 14.67
CA VAL A 336 11.31 -34.62 13.72
C VAL A 336 9.86 -35.11 13.77
N GLN A 337 9.63 -36.44 13.77
CA GLN A 337 8.28 -37.00 13.93
C GLN A 337 7.60 -36.55 15.23
N SER A 338 8.28 -36.68 16.36
CA SER A 338 7.71 -36.29 17.66
C SER A 338 7.38 -34.80 17.72
N ARG A 339 8.25 -33.95 17.17
CA ARG A 339 8.02 -32.50 17.09
C ARG A 339 6.84 -32.19 16.17
N GLY A 340 6.76 -32.86 15.02
CA GLY A 340 5.67 -32.72 14.08
C GLY A 340 4.30 -33.08 14.65
N HIS A 341 4.19 -34.23 15.33
CA HIS A 341 2.92 -34.62 15.96
C HIS A 341 2.48 -33.62 17.04
N ALA A 342 3.40 -33.14 17.88
CA ALA A 342 3.07 -32.12 18.89
C ALA A 342 2.59 -30.81 18.26
N VAL A 343 3.14 -30.45 17.09
CA VAL A 343 2.71 -29.26 16.33
C VAL A 343 1.34 -29.47 15.69
N VAL A 344 1.06 -30.65 15.11
CA VAL A 344 -0.27 -31.02 14.58
C VAL A 344 -1.33 -30.97 15.67
N GLU A 345 -1.03 -31.44 16.88
CA GLU A 345 -1.93 -31.32 18.03
C GLU A 345 -2.25 -29.86 18.37
N LYS A 346 -1.24 -28.98 18.38
CA LYS A 346 -1.44 -27.53 18.58
C LYS A 346 -2.29 -26.90 17.48
N MET A 347 -2.00 -27.25 16.21
CA MET A 347 -2.76 -26.76 15.05
C MET A 347 -4.23 -27.16 15.15
N ARG A 348 -4.55 -28.39 15.55
CA ARG A 348 -5.94 -28.84 15.74
C ARG A 348 -6.59 -28.31 17.02
N GLY A 349 -5.78 -27.86 17.97
CA GLY A 349 -6.18 -27.37 19.28
C GLY A 349 -6.63 -25.90 19.29
N PRO A 350 -6.79 -25.31 20.49
CA PRO A 350 -7.23 -23.93 20.67
C PRO A 350 -6.19 -22.89 20.24
N GLU A 351 -4.93 -23.29 20.08
CA GLU A 351 -3.85 -22.43 19.59
C GLU A 351 -3.84 -22.31 18.06
N GLY A 352 -4.50 -23.21 17.35
CA GLY A 352 -4.59 -23.22 15.90
C GLY A 352 -5.33 -22.01 15.35
N ILE A 353 -4.82 -21.48 14.24
CA ILE A 353 -5.35 -20.31 13.55
C ILE A 353 -5.79 -20.74 12.15
N GLU A 354 -6.98 -20.31 11.72
CA GLU A 354 -7.46 -20.56 10.35
C GLU A 354 -6.55 -19.85 9.34
N ALA A 355 -6.31 -20.47 8.20
CA ALA A 355 -5.58 -19.85 7.12
C ALA A 355 -6.27 -18.54 6.68
N ASN A 356 -5.45 -17.57 6.28
CA ASN A 356 -5.98 -16.31 5.81
C ASN A 356 -6.46 -16.44 4.35
N ASP A 357 -7.78 -16.44 4.18
CA ASP A 357 -8.47 -16.53 2.88
C ASP A 357 -7.94 -15.55 1.82
N LYS A 358 -7.37 -14.41 2.23
CA LYS A 358 -6.74 -13.42 1.34
C LYS A 358 -5.65 -14.02 0.45
N TRP A 359 -4.97 -15.08 0.90
CA TRP A 359 -3.84 -15.67 0.19
C TRP A 359 -4.18 -16.95 -0.57
N VAL A 360 -5.43 -17.43 -0.51
CA VAL A 360 -5.93 -18.62 -1.23
C VAL A 360 -6.16 -18.34 -2.72
N SER A 361 -6.25 -17.07 -3.14
CA SER A 361 -6.64 -16.63 -4.48
C SER A 361 -5.50 -16.29 -5.43
#